data_AF-A0A6A6KQ58-F1
#
_entry.id   AF-A0A6A6KQ58-F1
#
_cell.length_a   1.000
_cell.length_b   1.000
_cell.length_c   1.000
_cell.angle_alpha   90.00
_cell.angle_beta   90.00
_cell.angle_gamma   90.00
#
_symmetry.space_group_name_H-M   'P 1'
#
loop_
_entity.id
_entity.type
_entity.pdbx_description
1 polymer ?
#
loop_
_entity_poly.entity_id
_entity_poly.type
_entity_poly.pdbx_seq_one_letter_code
_entity_poly.pdbx_strand_id
1 'polypeptide(L)'
;MASPAALQRSPLPSSATASSSCIPSPTPLYLQKSLLFLPSSTYHRRSFSLRLICQRPYPLPFLSPSFSSTSFSSAALSSGSPASTAEHLHHAIRLLESQLRTEVLSRHTELLNQLSSLKHAEHALSTVRSAVSSLQSSVRRVRSELSEPHKSIQSKTLQLSNLHCTTELLQHTIRALRLSKKLRDLISASETEPEKLDLAKAAQLHCEILNMCSEYDLMGIDCIDEELNWVKEIGERLRDEAMKVLERGMEGLNQAEVGTGLQVFYNLGELKVTVEQLVNKYKGIGVKSVSVALDMKAISSGGGYGPGGVRGSGTPQIGEGAGQRSDLAEDGNMYG
;
A
#
# COMPACT_ATOMS: atom_id res chain seq x y z
N MET A 1 -25.13 -45.80 -36.17
CA MET A 1 -23.77 -45.53 -35.64
C MET A 1 -23.67 -44.02 -35.48
N ALA A 2 -23.47 -43.37 -34.34
CA ALA A 2 -23.22 -43.77 -32.96
C ALA A 2 -23.82 -42.69 -32.04
N SER A 3 -24.19 -43.09 -30.83
CA SER A 3 -24.83 -42.28 -29.78
C SER A 3 -23.90 -41.19 -29.19
N PRO A 4 -24.45 -40.17 -28.51
CA PRO A 4 -23.64 -39.15 -27.83
C PRO A 4 -23.11 -39.68 -26.48
N ALA A 5 -21.83 -39.47 -26.22
CA ALA A 5 -21.15 -39.87 -24.99
C ALA A 5 -21.48 -38.90 -23.84
N ALA A 6 -21.84 -39.48 -22.69
CA ALA A 6 -22.18 -38.80 -21.46
C ALA A 6 -20.95 -38.18 -20.78
N LEU A 7 -21.10 -36.95 -20.29
CA LEU A 7 -20.16 -36.28 -19.39
C LEU A 7 -20.19 -36.95 -18.01
N GLN A 8 -19.18 -37.75 -17.69
CA GLN A 8 -18.94 -38.24 -16.33
C GLN A 8 -18.32 -37.13 -15.47
N ARG A 9 -19.09 -36.62 -14.51
CA ARG A 9 -18.57 -35.90 -13.34
C ARG A 9 -17.86 -36.89 -12.43
N SER A 10 -16.58 -36.67 -12.17
CA SER A 10 -15.81 -37.37 -11.13
C SER A 10 -16.22 -36.92 -9.72
N PRO A 11 -16.35 -37.83 -8.74
CA PRO A 11 -16.76 -37.51 -7.37
C PRO A 11 -15.59 -36.99 -6.53
N LEU A 12 -15.90 -36.02 -5.67
CA LEU A 12 -15.05 -35.52 -4.59
C LEU A 12 -14.70 -36.65 -3.61
N PRO A 13 -13.46 -36.76 -3.12
CA PRO A 13 -13.16 -37.65 -2.02
C PRO A 13 -13.61 -37.02 -0.69
N SER A 14 -14.59 -37.67 -0.07
CA SER A 14 -14.90 -37.56 1.34
C SER A 14 -13.70 -37.98 2.17
N SER A 15 -13.25 -37.14 3.10
CA SER A 15 -12.38 -37.56 4.20
C SER A 15 -12.97 -37.07 5.51
N ALA A 16 -13.56 -38.03 6.22
CA ALA A 16 -13.88 -37.93 7.62
C ALA A 16 -12.60 -38.03 8.45
N THR A 17 -12.45 -37.13 9.42
CA THR A 17 -12.07 -37.35 10.83
C THR A 17 -11.56 -36.03 11.39
N ALA A 18 -12.48 -35.24 11.92
CA ALA A 18 -12.13 -34.12 12.80
C ALA A 18 -11.65 -34.71 14.14
N SER A 19 -10.35 -34.99 14.24
CA SER A 19 -9.70 -35.18 15.53
C SER A 19 -9.50 -33.80 16.16
N SER A 20 -10.43 -33.42 17.03
CA SER A 20 -10.32 -32.30 17.96
C SER A 20 -9.03 -32.42 18.77
N SER A 21 -7.99 -31.71 18.37
CA SER A 21 -6.84 -31.46 19.23
C SER A 21 -7.17 -30.25 20.08
N CYS A 22 -7.61 -30.53 21.31
CA CYS A 22 -7.78 -29.53 22.35
C CYS A 22 -6.47 -28.75 22.51
N ILE A 23 -6.53 -27.45 22.24
CA ILE A 23 -5.53 -26.48 22.68
C ILE A 23 -5.60 -26.48 24.22
N PRO A 24 -4.54 -26.84 24.95
CA PRO A 24 -4.52 -26.58 26.38
C PRO A 24 -4.42 -25.06 26.55
N SER A 25 -5.43 -24.50 27.18
CA SER A 25 -5.45 -23.12 27.65
C SER A 25 -4.18 -22.82 28.46
N PRO A 26 -3.60 -21.60 28.35
CA PRO A 26 -2.57 -21.18 29.28
C PRO A 26 -3.25 -21.03 30.64
N THR A 27 -3.01 -21.98 31.54
CA THR A 27 -3.35 -21.83 32.95
C THR A 27 -2.66 -20.57 33.46
N PRO A 28 -3.36 -19.69 34.21
CA PRO A 28 -2.72 -18.51 34.75
C PRO A 28 -1.62 -18.99 35.68
N LEU A 29 -0.39 -18.54 35.42
CA LEU A 29 0.70 -18.66 36.37
C LEU A 29 0.24 -17.92 37.63
N TYR A 30 -0.33 -18.66 38.57
CA TYR A 30 -0.42 -18.25 39.96
C TYR A 30 1.04 -18.09 40.38
N LEU A 31 1.52 -16.85 40.31
CA LEU A 31 2.79 -16.43 40.87
C LEU A 31 2.64 -16.64 42.38
N GLN A 32 2.86 -17.88 42.82
CA GLN A 32 2.90 -18.21 44.22
C GLN A 32 4.13 -17.48 44.77
N LYS A 33 3.80 -16.37 45.41
CA LYS A 33 4.66 -15.48 46.16
C LYS A 33 5.35 -16.29 47.25
N SER A 34 6.46 -16.93 46.88
CA SER A 34 7.32 -17.69 47.80
C SER A 34 8.79 -17.50 47.46
N LEU A 35 9.15 -16.36 46.87
CA LEU A 35 10.53 -15.87 46.79
C LEU A 35 10.80 -14.87 47.92
N LEU A 36 10.59 -15.28 49.17
CA LEU A 36 11.17 -14.64 50.35
C LEU A 36 11.26 -15.69 51.47
N PHE A 37 12.11 -16.70 51.28
CA PHE A 37 12.72 -17.35 52.42
C PHE A 37 14.22 -17.15 52.30
N LEU A 38 14.63 -15.93 52.66
CA LEU A 38 15.98 -15.70 53.14
C LEU A 38 16.19 -16.73 54.26
N PRO A 39 17.18 -17.64 54.19
CA PRO A 39 17.54 -18.39 55.38
C PRO A 39 18.15 -17.35 56.32
N SER A 40 17.30 -16.82 57.21
CA SER A 40 17.72 -15.96 58.29
C SER A 40 18.83 -16.69 59.02
N SER A 41 20.01 -16.08 58.94
CA SER A 41 21.25 -16.45 59.56
C SER A 41 21.05 -16.96 61.00
N THR A 42 20.90 -18.28 61.15
CA THR A 42 21.07 -18.99 62.43
C THR A 42 22.55 -19.10 62.79
N TYR A 43 23.46 -18.67 61.91
CA TYR A 43 24.89 -18.57 62.17
C TYR A 43 25.24 -17.70 63.38
N HIS A 44 24.38 -16.75 63.77
CA HIS A 44 24.71 -15.81 64.84
C HIS A 44 24.63 -16.40 66.26
N ARG A 45 23.82 -17.44 66.49
CA ARG A 45 23.69 -18.05 67.84
C ARG A 45 24.84 -19.01 68.17
N ARG A 46 25.56 -19.53 67.18
CA ARG A 46 26.41 -20.73 67.34
C ARG A 46 27.91 -20.49 67.51
N SER A 47 28.41 -19.31 67.15
CA SER A 47 29.77 -18.87 67.49
C SER A 47 29.98 -18.75 69.01
N PHE A 48 28.91 -18.64 69.78
CA PHE A 48 28.95 -18.40 71.22
C PHE A 48 29.35 -19.63 72.04
N SER A 49 28.99 -20.86 71.62
CA SER A 49 29.21 -22.06 72.46
C SER A 49 30.69 -22.51 72.46
N LEU A 50 31.34 -22.56 71.30
CA LEU A 50 32.78 -22.86 71.21
C LEU A 50 33.66 -21.73 71.77
N ARG A 51 33.21 -20.47 71.67
CA ARG A 51 33.88 -19.32 72.31
C ARG A 51 33.84 -19.38 73.83
N LEU A 52 32.76 -19.89 74.43
CA LEU A 52 32.67 -20.08 75.89
C LEU A 52 33.71 -21.08 76.43
N ILE A 53 34.07 -22.09 75.63
CA ILE A 53 35.09 -23.09 76.00
C ILE A 53 36.49 -22.49 75.88
N CYS A 54 36.73 -21.69 74.85
CA CYS A 54 37.98 -20.93 74.68
C CYS A 54 38.18 -19.83 75.74
N GLN A 55 37.12 -19.44 76.47
CA GLN A 55 37.20 -18.48 77.57
C GLN A 55 37.59 -19.10 78.91
N ARG A 56 37.76 -20.43 79.01
CA ARG A 56 38.24 -21.08 80.24
C ARG A 56 39.77 -21.17 80.26
N PRO A 57 40.42 -20.96 81.42
CA PRO A 57 41.89 -20.80 81.52
C PRO A 57 42.71 -22.05 81.15
N TYR A 58 42.14 -23.26 81.27
CA TYR A 58 42.87 -24.52 81.08
C TYR A 58 43.06 -25.00 79.63
N PRO A 59 42.11 -24.85 78.70
CA PRO A 59 42.33 -25.21 77.28
C PRO A 59 43.14 -24.16 76.48
N LEU A 60 43.29 -22.93 76.98
CA LEU A 60 43.99 -21.83 76.29
C LEU A 60 45.45 -22.13 75.89
N PRO A 61 46.29 -22.79 76.72
CA PRO A 61 47.67 -23.13 76.34
C PRO A 61 47.74 -24.05 75.11
N PHE A 62 46.77 -24.96 74.96
CA PHE A 62 46.71 -25.92 73.86
C PHE A 62 46.30 -25.31 72.52
N LEU A 63 45.66 -24.13 72.54
CA LEU A 63 45.29 -23.38 71.35
C LEU A 63 46.39 -22.41 70.88
N SER A 64 47.45 -22.25 71.68
CA SER A 64 48.57 -21.37 71.36
C SER A 64 49.52 -22.04 70.34
N PRO A 65 49.97 -21.34 69.29
CA PRO A 65 50.93 -21.87 68.31
C PRO A 65 52.30 -22.27 68.90
N SER A 66 52.59 -21.83 70.13
CA SER A 66 53.85 -22.06 70.85
C SER A 66 53.71 -23.10 71.97
N PHE A 67 52.70 -23.96 71.92
CA PHE A 67 52.51 -25.00 72.93
C PHE A 67 53.72 -25.94 72.99
N SER A 68 54.35 -26.02 74.17
CA SER A 68 55.44 -26.97 74.43
C SER A 68 55.03 -27.93 75.55
N SER A 69 55.06 -29.22 75.23
CA SER A 69 54.71 -30.29 76.18
C SER A 69 55.63 -30.27 77.40
N THR A 70 56.92 -29.96 77.22
CA THR A 70 57.91 -29.98 78.30
C THR A 70 57.72 -28.84 79.28
N SER A 71 57.38 -27.63 78.81
CA SER A 71 57.09 -26.49 79.68
C SER A 71 55.77 -26.66 80.42
N PHE A 72 54.76 -27.25 79.76
CA PHE A 72 53.47 -27.54 80.38
C PHE A 72 53.60 -28.63 81.47
N SER A 73 54.30 -29.73 81.18
CA SER A 73 54.55 -30.78 82.16
C SER A 73 55.42 -30.30 83.32
N SER A 74 56.43 -29.45 83.06
CA SER A 74 57.25 -28.86 84.12
C SER A 74 56.42 -27.93 85.02
N ALA A 75 55.56 -27.09 84.45
CA ALA A 75 54.65 -26.23 85.22
C ALA A 75 53.62 -27.03 86.04
N ALA A 76 53.13 -28.16 85.51
CA ALA A 76 52.21 -29.07 86.20
C ALA A 76 52.87 -29.87 87.34
N LEU A 77 54.17 -30.17 87.22
CA LEU A 77 54.95 -30.78 88.30
C LEU A 77 55.33 -29.76 89.38
N SER A 78 55.68 -28.52 88.99
CA SER A 78 56.00 -27.42 89.90
C SER A 78 54.78 -26.87 90.66
N SER A 79 53.56 -27.03 90.15
CA SER A 79 52.33 -26.62 90.81
C SER A 79 51.87 -27.56 91.94
N GLY A 80 52.59 -28.66 92.18
CA GLY A 80 52.41 -29.53 93.36
C GLY A 80 51.22 -30.50 93.31
N SER A 81 50.44 -30.53 92.23
CA SER A 81 49.37 -31.53 92.05
C SER A 81 49.19 -31.99 90.59
N PRO A 82 50.08 -32.87 90.10
CA PRO A 82 49.98 -33.44 88.75
C PRO A 82 48.68 -34.21 88.54
N ALA A 83 48.20 -34.91 89.58
CA ALA A 83 46.94 -35.64 89.55
C ALA A 83 45.74 -34.71 89.29
N SER A 84 45.69 -33.55 89.95
CA SER A 84 44.63 -32.58 89.73
C SER A 84 44.65 -32.03 88.29
N THR A 85 45.82 -31.70 87.74
CA THR A 85 45.92 -31.24 86.34
C THR A 85 45.46 -32.31 85.34
N ALA A 86 45.78 -33.59 85.58
CA ALA A 86 45.31 -34.70 84.76
C ALA A 86 43.78 -34.86 84.88
N GLU A 87 43.20 -34.76 86.06
CA GLU A 87 41.74 -34.82 86.26
C GLU A 87 41.01 -33.67 85.55
N HIS A 88 41.57 -32.46 85.59
CA HIS A 88 41.03 -31.30 84.88
C HIS A 88 41.09 -31.48 83.36
N LEU A 89 42.18 -32.04 82.81
CA LEU A 89 42.26 -32.38 81.38
C LEU A 89 41.24 -33.44 81.00
N HIS A 90 41.10 -34.50 81.79
CA HIS A 90 40.08 -35.52 81.55
C HIS A 90 38.67 -34.94 81.63
N HIS A 91 38.41 -34.02 82.56
CA HIS A 91 37.12 -33.32 82.64
C HIS A 91 36.88 -32.40 81.42
N ALA A 92 37.90 -31.65 80.98
CA ALA A 92 37.82 -30.79 79.81
C ALA A 92 37.61 -31.58 78.51
N ILE A 93 38.27 -32.72 78.34
CA ILE A 93 38.07 -33.64 77.21
C ILE A 93 36.63 -34.16 77.21
N ARG A 94 36.15 -34.69 78.34
CA ARG A 94 34.75 -35.17 78.44
C ARG A 94 33.73 -34.07 78.14
N LEU A 95 34.00 -32.84 78.57
CA LEU A 95 33.15 -31.69 78.27
C LEU A 95 33.17 -31.32 76.77
N LEU A 96 34.35 -31.27 76.16
CA LEU A 96 34.52 -31.03 74.72
C LEU A 96 33.82 -32.11 73.90
N GLU A 97 33.96 -33.37 74.28
CA GLU A 97 33.28 -34.51 73.63
C GLU A 97 31.76 -34.40 73.75
N SER A 98 31.23 -34.06 74.93
CA SER A 98 29.80 -33.86 75.16
C SER A 98 29.23 -32.70 74.35
N GLN A 99 29.95 -31.57 74.28
CA GLN A 99 29.54 -30.40 73.53
C GLN A 99 29.67 -30.62 72.02
N LEU A 100 30.75 -31.26 71.56
CA LEU A 100 30.91 -31.66 70.16
C LEU A 100 29.79 -32.61 69.76
N ARG A 101 29.47 -33.60 70.59
CA ARG A 101 28.36 -34.53 70.33
C ARG A 101 27.01 -33.79 70.25
N THR A 102 26.73 -32.88 71.18
CA THR A 102 25.51 -32.07 71.18
C THR A 102 25.43 -31.17 69.95
N GLU A 103 26.54 -30.56 69.56
CA GLU A 103 26.62 -29.67 68.39
C GLU A 103 26.48 -30.46 67.08
N VAL A 104 27.13 -31.62 66.97
CA VAL A 104 27.01 -32.52 65.81
C VAL A 104 25.57 -33.01 65.68
N LEU A 105 24.95 -33.49 66.78
CA LEU A 105 23.58 -33.97 66.76
C LEU A 105 22.57 -32.86 66.44
N SER A 106 22.80 -31.64 66.94
CA SER A 106 21.91 -30.50 66.67
C SER A 106 22.07 -29.90 65.27
N ARG A 107 23.22 -30.06 64.61
CA ARG A 107 23.46 -29.60 63.22
C ARG A 107 23.04 -30.62 62.18
N HIS A 108 22.98 -31.91 62.55
CA HIS A 108 22.74 -32.98 61.60
C HIS A 108 21.40 -32.82 60.85
N THR A 109 20.33 -32.48 61.57
CA THR A 109 18.99 -32.28 60.99
C THR A 109 18.95 -31.07 60.04
N GLU A 110 19.62 -29.97 60.40
CA GLU A 110 19.71 -28.78 59.56
C GLU A 110 20.49 -29.04 58.26
N LEU A 111 21.64 -29.73 58.35
CA LEU A 111 22.44 -30.12 57.18
C LEU A 111 21.68 -31.08 56.27
N LEU A 112 20.96 -32.06 56.82
CA LEU A 112 20.12 -32.97 56.04
C LEU A 112 18.97 -32.24 55.34
N ASN A 113 18.34 -31.27 56.01
CA ASN A 113 17.29 -30.46 55.41
C ASN A 113 17.83 -29.56 54.29
N GLN A 114 19.02 -28.97 54.47
CA GLN A 114 19.70 -28.20 53.41
C GLN A 114 20.10 -29.07 52.23
N LEU A 115 20.59 -30.28 52.48
CA LEU A 115 20.90 -31.24 51.42
C LEU A 115 19.64 -31.67 50.66
N SER A 116 18.53 -31.88 51.38
CA SER A 116 17.23 -32.20 50.79
C SER A 116 16.70 -31.04 49.93
N SER A 117 16.75 -29.80 50.43
CA SER A 117 16.30 -28.63 49.67
C SER A 117 17.16 -28.38 48.43
N LEU A 118 18.49 -28.59 48.53
CA LEU A 118 19.38 -28.55 47.39
C LEU A 118 19.00 -29.60 46.34
N LYS A 119 18.73 -30.85 46.75
CA LYS A 119 18.26 -31.91 45.84
C LYS A 119 16.92 -31.56 45.19
N HIS A 120 15.98 -30.96 45.91
CA HIS A 120 14.72 -30.48 45.34
C HIS A 120 14.95 -29.36 44.33
N ALA A 121 15.86 -28.43 44.60
CA ALA A 121 16.24 -27.36 43.68
C ALA A 121 16.92 -27.91 42.41
N GLU A 122 17.82 -28.89 42.55
CA GLU A 122 18.43 -29.60 41.42
C GLU A 122 17.39 -30.30 40.55
N HIS A 123 16.42 -30.97 41.18
CA HIS A 123 15.32 -31.59 40.45
C HIS A 123 14.45 -30.56 39.71
N ALA A 124 14.09 -29.46 40.37
CA ALA A 124 13.35 -28.36 39.74
C ALA A 124 14.12 -27.76 38.56
N LEU A 125 15.44 -27.54 38.70
CA LEU A 125 16.32 -27.07 37.62
C LEU A 125 16.37 -28.08 36.47
N SER A 126 16.41 -29.38 36.74
CA SER A 126 16.35 -30.42 35.71
C SER A 126 15.03 -30.36 34.93
N THR A 127 13.90 -30.19 35.62
CA THR A 127 12.58 -30.03 34.99
C THR A 127 12.52 -28.78 34.11
N VAL A 128 13.01 -27.64 34.61
CA VAL A 128 13.07 -26.40 33.82
C VAL A 128 13.94 -26.58 32.58
N ARG A 129 15.12 -27.22 32.70
CA ARG A 129 16.00 -27.49 31.54
C ARG A 129 15.30 -28.35 30.48
N SER A 130 14.57 -29.37 30.90
CA SER A 130 13.78 -30.22 29.99
C SER A 130 12.65 -29.44 29.30
N ALA A 131 11.93 -28.61 30.06
CA ALA A 131 10.86 -27.77 29.52
C ALA A 131 11.39 -26.73 28.51
N VAL A 132 12.52 -26.08 28.80
CA VAL A 132 13.20 -25.16 27.88
C VAL A 132 13.64 -25.88 26.61
N SER A 133 14.22 -27.08 26.73
CA SER A 133 14.64 -27.89 25.57
C SER A 133 13.45 -28.27 24.68
N SER A 134 12.33 -28.65 25.31
CA SER A 134 11.08 -28.96 24.62
C SER A 134 10.51 -27.72 23.92
N LEU A 135 10.45 -26.57 24.60
CA LEU A 135 10.00 -25.32 24.01
C LEU A 135 10.87 -24.90 22.81
N GLN A 136 12.19 -25.01 22.93
CA GLN A 136 13.11 -24.73 21.82
C GLN A 136 12.84 -25.63 20.61
N SER A 137 12.52 -26.91 20.82
CA SER A 137 12.15 -27.81 19.73
C SER A 137 10.81 -27.41 19.09
N SER A 138 9.80 -27.08 19.90
CA SER A 138 8.50 -26.62 19.42
C SER A 138 8.60 -25.32 18.61
N VAL A 139 9.40 -24.35 19.06
CA VAL A 139 9.62 -23.09 18.33
C VAL A 139 10.35 -23.34 17.01
N ARG A 140 11.37 -24.20 17.01
CA ARG A 140 12.06 -24.59 15.75
C ARG A 140 11.10 -25.23 14.77
N ARG A 141 10.23 -26.12 15.24
CA ARG A 141 9.21 -26.79 14.44
C ARG A 141 8.16 -25.81 13.88
N VAL A 142 7.63 -24.91 14.72
CA VAL A 142 6.69 -23.87 14.26
C VAL A 142 7.34 -22.97 13.21
N ARG A 143 8.61 -22.57 13.41
CA ARG A 143 9.35 -21.79 12.41
C ARG A 143 9.49 -22.53 11.08
N SER A 144 9.83 -23.83 11.11
CA SER A 144 9.90 -24.62 9.87
C SER A 144 8.53 -24.76 9.21
N GLU A 145 7.49 -25.05 9.98
CA GLU A 145 6.12 -25.22 9.47
C GLU A 145 5.53 -23.92 8.92
N LEU A 146 5.90 -22.75 9.44
CA LEU A 146 5.38 -21.46 9.00
C LEU A 146 6.18 -20.85 7.83
N SER A 147 7.46 -21.20 7.69
CA SER A 147 8.35 -20.60 6.68
C SER A 147 7.86 -20.81 5.24
N GLU A 148 7.47 -22.04 4.89
CA GLU A 148 6.99 -22.37 3.54
C GLU A 148 5.60 -21.78 3.24
N PRO A 149 4.60 -21.86 4.13
CA PRO A 149 3.33 -21.16 3.94
C PRO A 149 3.50 -19.66 3.77
N HIS A 150 4.37 -19.00 4.54
CA HIS A 150 4.61 -17.57 4.40
C HIS A 150 5.16 -17.20 3.02
N LYS A 151 6.18 -17.93 2.54
CA LYS A 151 6.73 -17.74 1.18
C LYS A 151 5.65 -18.00 0.12
N SER A 152 4.86 -19.06 0.28
CA SER A 152 3.78 -19.38 -0.65
C SER A 152 2.71 -18.28 -0.68
N ILE A 153 2.31 -17.73 0.47
CA ILE A 153 1.32 -16.65 0.54
C ILE A 153 1.90 -15.42 -0.15
N GLN A 154 3.13 -15.03 0.16
CA GLN A 154 3.79 -13.89 -0.47
C GLN A 154 3.85 -14.03 -2.00
N SER A 155 4.27 -15.20 -2.51
CA SER A 155 4.31 -15.46 -3.95
C SER A 155 2.92 -15.40 -4.59
N LYS A 156 1.90 -15.97 -3.95
CA LYS A 156 0.52 -15.96 -4.47
C LYS A 156 -0.10 -14.57 -4.42
N THR A 157 0.19 -13.77 -3.39
CA THR A 157 -0.26 -12.38 -3.29
C THR A 157 0.36 -11.53 -4.39
N LEU A 158 1.66 -11.71 -4.66
CA LEU A 158 2.32 -11.03 -5.78
C LEU A 158 1.72 -11.45 -7.12
N GLN A 159 1.51 -12.76 -7.32
CA GLN A 159 0.86 -13.27 -8.53
C GLN A 159 -0.55 -12.68 -8.70
N LEU A 160 -1.35 -12.63 -7.64
CA LEU A 160 -2.69 -12.06 -7.67
C LEU A 160 -2.66 -10.55 -7.98
N SER A 161 -1.73 -9.80 -7.38
CA SER A 161 -1.54 -8.38 -7.66
C SER A 161 -1.20 -8.14 -9.14
N ASN A 162 -0.27 -8.93 -9.69
CA ASN A 162 0.12 -8.82 -11.09
C ASN A 162 -1.05 -9.19 -12.02
N LEU A 163 -1.81 -10.24 -11.69
CA LEU A 163 -3.00 -10.63 -12.46
C LEU A 163 -4.08 -9.55 -12.41
N HIS A 164 -4.28 -8.92 -11.27
CA HIS A 164 -5.25 -7.84 -11.13
C HIS A 164 -4.86 -6.63 -11.98
N CYS A 165 -3.62 -6.17 -11.86
CA CYS A 165 -3.07 -5.09 -12.69
C CYS A 165 -3.16 -5.43 -14.19
N THR A 166 -2.84 -6.66 -14.58
CA THR A 166 -2.98 -7.12 -15.98
C THR A 166 -4.44 -7.08 -16.43
N THR A 167 -5.38 -7.48 -15.56
CA THR A 167 -6.81 -7.49 -15.87
C THR A 167 -7.34 -6.07 -16.05
N GLU A 168 -6.94 -5.14 -15.19
CA GLU A 168 -7.28 -3.72 -15.32
C GLU A 168 -6.72 -3.16 -16.63
N LEU A 169 -5.43 -3.38 -16.91
CA LEU A 169 -4.79 -2.93 -18.14
C LEU A 169 -5.51 -3.48 -19.38
N LEU A 170 -5.87 -4.76 -19.39
CA LEU A 170 -6.65 -5.38 -20.46
C LEU A 170 -8.04 -4.77 -20.60
N GLN A 171 -8.73 -4.47 -19.50
CA GLN A 171 -10.05 -3.84 -19.55
C GLN A 171 -9.98 -2.42 -20.16
N HIS A 172 -9.00 -1.63 -19.75
CA HIS A 172 -8.77 -0.29 -20.29
C HIS A 172 -8.36 -0.35 -21.76
N THR A 173 -7.48 -1.29 -22.13
CA THR A 173 -7.09 -1.57 -23.52
C THR A 173 -8.31 -1.91 -24.38
N ILE A 174 -9.14 -2.87 -23.94
CA ILE A 174 -10.36 -3.27 -24.67
C ILE A 174 -11.32 -2.08 -24.83
N ARG A 175 -11.46 -1.24 -23.79
CA ARG A 175 -12.30 -0.04 -23.86
C ARG A 175 -11.77 0.96 -24.88
N ALA A 176 -10.47 1.25 -24.88
CA ALA A 176 -9.83 2.12 -25.86
C ALA A 176 -10.03 1.58 -27.29
N LEU A 177 -9.75 0.30 -27.52
CA LEU A 177 -9.97 -0.37 -28.81
C LEU A 177 -11.44 -0.30 -29.28
N ARG A 178 -12.40 -0.45 -28.37
CA ARG A 178 -13.83 -0.31 -28.68
C ARG A 178 -14.21 1.12 -29.07
N LEU A 179 -13.61 2.13 -28.43
CA LEU A 179 -13.81 3.53 -28.80
C LEU A 179 -13.19 3.82 -30.17
N SER A 180 -11.96 3.35 -30.42
CA SER A 180 -11.31 3.46 -31.74
C SER A 180 -12.13 2.79 -32.83
N LYS A 181 -12.67 1.59 -32.57
CA LYS A 181 -13.58 0.91 -33.50
C LYS A 181 -14.84 1.74 -33.79
N LYS A 182 -15.48 2.31 -32.77
CA LYS A 182 -16.65 3.20 -32.98
C LYS A 182 -16.29 4.41 -33.84
N LEU A 183 -15.11 5.00 -33.64
CA LEU A 183 -14.62 6.10 -34.47
C LEU A 183 -14.38 5.66 -35.91
N ARG A 184 -13.77 4.49 -36.13
CA ARG A 184 -13.61 3.88 -37.46
C ARG A 184 -14.96 3.67 -38.14
N ASP A 185 -15.92 3.06 -37.44
CA ASP A 185 -17.25 2.78 -37.98
C ASP A 185 -17.98 4.08 -38.38
N LEU A 186 -17.84 5.17 -37.61
CA LEU A 186 -18.39 6.48 -37.98
C LEU A 186 -17.74 7.08 -39.22
N ILE A 187 -16.42 6.96 -39.36
CA ILE A 187 -15.68 7.50 -40.51
C ILE A 187 -15.98 6.67 -41.77
N SER A 188 -16.00 5.35 -41.67
CA SER A 188 -16.36 4.47 -42.79
C SER A 188 -17.81 4.65 -43.23
N ALA A 189 -18.74 4.90 -42.30
CA ALA A 189 -20.13 5.21 -42.66
C ALA A 189 -20.25 6.50 -43.48
N SER A 190 -19.38 7.49 -43.22
CA SER A 190 -19.34 8.72 -44.00
C SER A 190 -18.82 8.55 -45.43
N GLU A 191 -18.00 7.53 -45.71
CA GLU A 191 -17.54 7.28 -47.07
C GLU A 191 -18.68 6.84 -47.98
N THR A 192 -19.74 6.25 -47.41
CA THR A 192 -20.95 5.85 -48.14
C THR A 192 -21.98 6.98 -48.21
N GLU A 193 -22.14 7.75 -47.13
CA GLU A 193 -23.14 8.83 -47.01
C GLU A 193 -22.51 10.08 -46.38
N PRO A 194 -21.93 11.00 -47.19
CA PRO A 194 -21.14 12.13 -46.70
C PRO A 194 -21.93 13.18 -45.91
N GLU A 195 -23.26 13.27 -46.11
CA GLU A 195 -24.13 14.18 -45.35
C GLU A 195 -24.37 13.73 -43.89
N LYS A 196 -23.98 12.50 -43.55
CA LYS A 196 -24.25 11.90 -42.23
C LYS A 196 -23.05 11.90 -41.29
N LEU A 197 -21.92 12.47 -41.72
CA LEU A 197 -20.75 12.56 -40.85
C LEU A 197 -20.98 13.59 -39.75
N ASP A 198 -21.21 13.09 -38.54
CA ASP A 198 -21.25 13.91 -37.34
C ASP A 198 -19.82 14.23 -36.89
N LEU A 199 -19.25 15.32 -37.45
CA LEU A 199 -17.90 15.78 -37.11
C LEU A 199 -17.73 15.98 -35.61
N ALA A 200 -18.76 16.53 -34.94
CA ALA A 200 -18.71 16.84 -33.53
C ALA A 200 -18.57 15.55 -32.70
N LYS A 201 -19.33 14.51 -33.03
CA LYS A 201 -19.23 13.20 -32.38
C LYS A 201 -17.91 12.49 -32.67
N ALA A 202 -17.39 12.59 -33.89
CA ALA A 202 -16.08 12.03 -34.24
C ALA A 202 -14.95 12.69 -33.42
N ALA A 203 -14.99 14.03 -33.28
CA ALA A 203 -14.05 14.78 -32.45
C ALA A 203 -14.16 14.43 -30.97
N GLN A 204 -15.37 14.22 -30.46
CA GLN A 204 -15.59 13.78 -29.08
C GLN A 204 -14.95 12.41 -28.84
N LEU A 205 -15.15 11.43 -29.73
CA LEU A 205 -14.54 10.11 -29.61
C LEU A 205 -13.01 10.17 -29.71
N HIS A 206 -12.47 10.99 -30.61
CA HIS A 206 -11.03 11.21 -30.73
C HIS A 206 -10.41 11.65 -29.39
N CYS A 207 -10.99 12.67 -28.75
CA CYS A 207 -10.51 13.14 -27.44
C CYS A 207 -10.74 12.14 -26.31
N GLU A 208 -11.87 11.42 -26.30
CA GLU A 208 -12.11 10.37 -25.30
C GLU A 208 -11.03 9.28 -25.39
N ILE A 209 -10.64 8.87 -26.60
CA ILE A 209 -9.58 7.87 -26.80
C ILE A 209 -8.24 8.37 -26.25
N LEU A 210 -7.84 9.61 -26.60
CA LEU A 210 -6.58 10.18 -26.12
C LEU A 210 -6.54 10.30 -24.59
N ASN A 211 -7.64 10.78 -23.99
CA ASN A 211 -7.76 10.89 -22.54
C ASN A 211 -7.69 9.52 -21.85
N MET A 212 -8.41 8.52 -22.38
CA MET A 212 -8.36 7.16 -21.86
C MET A 212 -6.95 6.57 -21.94
N CYS A 213 -6.22 6.79 -23.04
CA CYS A 213 -4.85 6.27 -23.17
C CYS A 213 -3.88 6.94 -22.19
N SER A 214 -4.04 8.25 -21.96
CA SER A 214 -3.20 9.01 -21.03
C SER A 214 -3.53 8.76 -19.56
N GLU A 215 -4.81 8.59 -19.20
CA GLU A 215 -5.25 8.41 -17.81
C GLU A 215 -4.81 7.04 -17.25
N TYR A 216 -4.85 6.01 -18.08
CA TYR A 216 -4.52 4.63 -17.69
C TYR A 216 -3.14 4.16 -18.16
N ASP A 217 -2.28 5.09 -18.62
CA ASP A 217 -0.92 4.83 -19.11
C ASP A 217 -0.85 3.62 -20.07
N LEU A 218 -1.71 3.64 -21.09
CA LEU A 218 -1.81 2.55 -22.08
C LEU A 218 -0.71 2.61 -23.14
N MET A 219 0.21 3.57 -23.03
CA MET A 219 1.29 3.78 -23.99
C MET A 219 2.31 2.64 -23.92
N GLY A 220 2.81 2.20 -25.08
CA GLY A 220 3.77 1.10 -25.17
C GLY A 220 3.15 -0.29 -25.28
N ILE A 221 1.80 -0.37 -25.32
CA ILE A 221 1.10 -1.57 -25.74
C ILE A 221 0.98 -1.51 -27.27
N ASP A 222 1.61 -2.45 -27.99
CA ASP A 222 1.71 -2.43 -29.45
C ASP A 222 0.35 -2.19 -30.16
N CYS A 223 -0.71 -2.88 -29.72
CA CYS A 223 -2.03 -2.75 -30.32
C CYS A 223 -2.70 -1.38 -30.05
N ILE A 224 -2.34 -0.70 -28.96
CA ILE A 224 -2.81 0.66 -28.66
C ILE A 224 -1.98 1.67 -29.45
N ASP A 225 -0.67 1.48 -29.56
CA ASP A 225 0.22 2.38 -30.29
C ASP A 225 -0.13 2.41 -31.79
N GLU A 226 -0.44 1.26 -32.40
CA GLU A 226 -0.97 1.17 -33.77
C GLU A 226 -2.27 1.98 -33.93
N GLU A 227 -3.22 1.81 -33.02
CA GLU A 227 -4.48 2.55 -33.05
C GLU A 227 -4.27 4.05 -32.81
N LEU A 228 -3.37 4.44 -31.91
CA LEU A 228 -3.07 5.84 -31.61
C LEU A 228 -2.46 6.57 -32.79
N ASN A 229 -1.61 5.91 -33.58
CA ASN A 229 -1.08 6.49 -34.81
C ASN A 229 -2.23 6.83 -35.78
N TRP A 230 -3.17 5.90 -35.98
CA TRP A 230 -4.34 6.17 -36.79
C TRP A 230 -5.26 7.25 -36.19
N VAL A 231 -5.49 7.23 -34.88
CA VAL A 231 -6.32 8.24 -34.19
C VAL A 231 -5.73 9.65 -34.36
N LYS A 232 -4.41 9.80 -34.34
CA LYS A 232 -3.72 11.08 -34.61
C LYS A 232 -3.98 11.56 -36.05
N GLU A 233 -3.88 10.68 -37.04
CA GLU A 233 -4.20 11.02 -38.43
C GLU A 233 -5.66 11.45 -38.60
N ILE A 234 -6.59 10.80 -37.89
CA ILE A 234 -7.99 11.23 -37.85
C ILE A 234 -8.14 12.59 -37.21
N GLY A 235 -7.42 12.85 -36.12
CA GLY A 235 -7.44 14.15 -35.44
C GLY A 235 -7.07 15.29 -36.40
N GLU A 236 -6.02 15.13 -37.20
CA GLU A 236 -5.66 16.11 -38.24
C GLU A 236 -6.76 16.26 -39.30
N ARG A 237 -7.30 15.15 -39.82
CA ARG A 237 -8.40 15.21 -40.79
C ARG A 237 -9.65 15.92 -40.24
N LEU A 238 -9.98 15.69 -38.98
CA LEU A 238 -11.11 16.36 -38.32
C LEU A 238 -10.87 17.86 -38.16
N ARG A 239 -9.64 18.29 -37.83
CA ARG A 239 -9.26 19.71 -37.79
C ARG A 239 -9.42 20.36 -39.17
N ASP A 240 -8.92 19.70 -40.22
CA ASP A 240 -9.00 20.22 -41.59
C ASP A 240 -10.45 20.36 -42.06
N GLU A 241 -11.29 19.33 -41.87
CA GLU A 241 -12.70 19.39 -42.27
C GLU A 241 -13.49 20.38 -41.42
N ALA A 242 -13.23 20.47 -40.11
CA ALA A 242 -13.86 21.47 -39.26
C ALA A 242 -13.51 22.90 -39.69
N MET A 243 -12.25 23.15 -40.08
CA MET A 243 -11.84 24.46 -40.60
C MET A 243 -12.54 24.78 -41.93
N LYS A 244 -12.65 23.81 -42.86
CA LYS A 244 -13.39 24.01 -44.12
C LYS A 244 -14.86 24.33 -43.88
N VAL A 245 -15.52 23.59 -43.00
CA VAL A 245 -16.93 23.83 -42.63
C VAL A 245 -17.09 25.21 -42.01
N LEU A 246 -16.15 25.63 -41.16
CA LEU A 246 -16.19 26.92 -40.49
C LEU A 246 -15.95 28.10 -41.45
N GLU A 247 -15.02 27.96 -42.39
CA GLU A 247 -14.76 28.96 -43.44
C GLU A 247 -15.95 29.07 -44.39
N ARG A 248 -16.46 27.94 -44.90
CA ARG A 248 -17.67 27.89 -45.75
C ARG A 248 -18.88 28.49 -45.04
N GLY A 249 -19.07 28.17 -43.76
CA GLY A 249 -20.14 28.73 -42.95
C GLY A 249 -20.02 30.25 -42.77
N MET A 250 -18.80 30.77 -42.64
CA MET A 250 -18.58 32.20 -42.48
C MET A 250 -18.74 32.98 -43.80
N GLU A 251 -18.27 32.42 -44.91
CA GLU A 251 -18.44 33.00 -46.25
C GLU A 251 -19.89 32.94 -46.72
N GLY A 252 -20.59 31.84 -46.44
CA GLY A 252 -22.00 31.64 -46.76
C GLY A 252 -22.99 32.22 -45.74
N LEU A 253 -22.50 32.87 -44.67
CA LEU A 253 -23.30 33.37 -43.54
C LEU A 253 -24.23 32.29 -42.92
N ASN A 254 -23.82 31.02 -42.99
CA ASN A 254 -24.55 29.89 -42.46
C ASN A 254 -24.16 29.64 -40.99
N GLN A 255 -25.01 30.11 -40.06
CA GLN A 255 -24.77 29.95 -38.62
C GLN A 255 -24.70 28.50 -38.15
N ALA A 256 -25.42 27.57 -38.81
CA ALA A 256 -25.41 26.16 -38.43
C ALA A 256 -24.03 25.52 -38.69
N GLU A 257 -23.42 25.83 -39.82
CA GLU A 257 -22.08 25.36 -40.17
C GLU A 257 -21.01 25.99 -39.27
N VAL A 258 -21.12 27.29 -38.97
CA VAL A 258 -20.24 27.96 -38.02
C VAL A 258 -20.33 27.31 -36.64
N GLY A 259 -21.54 27.07 -36.13
CA GLY A 259 -21.74 26.37 -34.86
C GLY A 259 -21.17 24.95 -34.85
N THR A 260 -21.35 24.21 -35.95
CA THR A 260 -20.81 22.84 -36.09
C THR A 260 -19.29 22.83 -36.07
N GLY A 261 -18.63 23.70 -36.84
CA GLY A 261 -17.17 23.81 -36.84
C GLY A 261 -16.60 24.21 -35.48
N LEU A 262 -17.22 25.18 -34.80
CA LEU A 262 -16.81 25.58 -33.45
C LEU A 262 -17.02 24.46 -32.42
N GLN A 263 -18.11 23.69 -32.51
CA GLN A 263 -18.36 22.57 -31.63
C GLN A 263 -17.28 21.48 -31.75
N VAL A 264 -16.77 21.25 -32.97
CA VAL A 264 -15.66 20.32 -33.20
C VAL A 264 -14.41 20.79 -32.46
N PHE A 265 -14.00 22.05 -32.64
CA PHE A 265 -12.83 22.58 -31.94
C PHE A 265 -13.00 22.66 -30.42
N TYR A 266 -14.23 22.83 -29.93
CA TYR A 266 -14.54 22.70 -28.51
C TYR A 266 -14.27 21.27 -28.01
N ASN A 267 -14.78 20.26 -28.72
CA ASN A 267 -14.58 18.86 -28.37
C ASN A 267 -13.10 18.46 -28.46
N LEU A 268 -12.33 19.05 -29.38
CA LEU A 268 -10.88 18.86 -29.51
C LEU A 268 -10.07 19.57 -28.41
N GLY A 269 -10.68 20.45 -27.62
CA GLY A 269 -9.98 21.25 -26.61
C GLY A 269 -9.19 22.45 -27.18
N GLU A 270 -9.40 22.79 -28.45
CA GLU A 270 -8.62 23.81 -29.18
C GLU A 270 -9.41 25.10 -29.50
N LEU A 271 -10.69 25.17 -29.11
CA LEU A 271 -11.62 26.26 -29.46
C LEU A 271 -11.03 27.66 -29.30
N LYS A 272 -10.41 27.95 -28.15
CA LYS A 272 -9.90 29.28 -27.85
C LYS A 272 -8.88 29.74 -28.89
N VAL A 273 -7.92 28.87 -29.22
CA VAL A 273 -6.85 29.17 -30.17
C VAL A 273 -7.44 29.38 -31.56
N THR A 274 -8.35 28.52 -31.99
CA THR A 274 -9.00 28.63 -33.31
C THR A 274 -9.83 29.90 -33.44
N VAL A 275 -10.63 30.25 -32.42
CA VAL A 275 -11.44 31.48 -32.41
C VAL A 275 -10.56 32.72 -32.45
N GLU A 276 -9.49 32.78 -31.66
CA GLU A 276 -8.53 33.90 -31.69
C GLU A 276 -7.89 34.06 -33.08
N GLN A 277 -7.50 32.95 -33.72
CA GLN A 277 -6.95 32.96 -35.08
C GLN A 277 -7.96 33.48 -36.11
N LEU A 278 -9.22 33.02 -36.05
CA LEU A 278 -10.29 33.48 -36.94
C LEU A 278 -10.60 34.96 -36.75
N VAL A 279 -10.77 35.41 -35.51
CA VAL A 279 -11.02 36.83 -35.20
C VAL A 279 -9.89 37.70 -35.75
N ASN A 280 -8.63 37.28 -35.59
CA ASN A 280 -7.49 38.00 -36.15
C ASN A 280 -7.48 37.98 -37.69
N LYS A 281 -7.80 36.84 -38.32
CA LYS A 281 -7.93 36.71 -39.79
C LYS A 281 -8.97 37.70 -40.34
N TYR A 282 -10.18 37.70 -39.79
CA TYR A 282 -11.27 38.55 -40.26
C TYR A 282 -11.07 40.02 -39.91
N LYS A 283 -10.47 40.34 -38.75
CA LYS A 283 -10.01 41.71 -38.45
C LYS A 283 -9.04 42.21 -39.51
N GLY A 284 -8.07 41.38 -39.90
CA GLY A 284 -7.12 41.71 -40.97
C GLY A 284 -7.77 41.93 -42.33
N ILE A 285 -8.74 41.08 -42.69
CA ILE A 285 -9.54 41.25 -43.93
C ILE A 285 -10.32 42.57 -43.87
N GLY A 286 -11.01 42.86 -42.77
CA GLY A 286 -11.75 44.10 -42.60
C GLY A 286 -10.88 45.35 -42.74
N VAL A 287 -9.69 45.37 -42.10
CA VAL A 287 -8.73 46.48 -42.24
C VAL A 287 -8.28 46.65 -43.70
N LYS A 288 -8.01 45.56 -44.41
CA LYS A 288 -7.65 45.61 -45.85
C LYS A 288 -8.81 46.14 -46.69
N SER A 289 -10.02 45.65 -46.48
CA SER A 289 -11.21 46.11 -47.23
C SER A 289 -11.49 47.59 -47.01
N VAL A 290 -11.37 48.09 -45.77
CA VAL A 290 -11.49 49.52 -45.46
C VAL A 290 -10.37 50.32 -46.12
N SER A 291 -9.12 49.84 -46.07
CA SER A 291 -7.99 50.52 -46.70
C SER A 291 -8.13 50.60 -48.23
N VAL A 292 -8.65 49.56 -48.88
CA VAL A 292 -8.92 49.55 -50.33
C VAL A 292 -10.07 50.49 -50.68
N ALA A 293 -11.16 50.47 -49.89
CA ALA A 293 -12.28 51.37 -50.10
C ALA A 293 -11.92 52.85 -49.90
N LEU A 294 -10.91 53.15 -49.08
CA LEU A 294 -10.40 54.51 -48.82
C LEU A 294 -9.17 54.88 -49.66
N ASP A 295 -8.72 54.05 -50.61
CA ASP A 295 -7.58 54.37 -51.47
C ASP A 295 -7.96 55.44 -52.50
N MET A 296 -7.52 56.67 -52.23
CA MET A 296 -7.73 57.86 -53.04
C MET A 296 -7.31 57.68 -54.52
N LYS A 297 -6.36 56.79 -54.84
CA LYS A 297 -5.96 56.49 -56.23
C LYS A 297 -6.98 55.62 -56.98
N ALA A 298 -7.66 54.71 -56.30
CA ALA A 298 -8.76 53.93 -56.88
C ALA A 298 -10.01 54.79 -57.07
N ILE A 299 -10.23 55.75 -56.17
CA ILE A 299 -11.37 56.69 -56.22
C ILE A 299 -11.15 57.77 -57.30
N SER A 300 -9.92 58.24 -57.50
CA SER A 300 -9.60 59.33 -58.44
C SER A 300 -9.46 58.90 -59.91
N SER A 301 -9.36 57.59 -60.23
CA SER A 301 -9.18 57.12 -61.62
C SER A 301 -10.49 56.84 -62.37
N GLY A 302 -11.64 56.79 -61.67
CA GLY A 302 -12.98 56.65 -62.26
C GLY A 302 -13.69 57.98 -62.61
N GLY A 303 -13.04 59.13 -62.35
CA GLY A 303 -13.62 60.46 -62.49
C GLY A 303 -13.05 61.25 -63.68
N GLY A 304 -13.21 60.75 -64.90
CA GLY A 304 -12.96 61.55 -66.10
C GLY A 304 -14.14 62.46 -66.42
N TYR A 305 -14.30 63.57 -65.70
CA TYR A 305 -15.23 64.65 -66.07
C TYR A 305 -14.43 65.93 -66.34
N GLY A 306 -14.17 66.18 -67.63
CA GLY A 306 -13.59 67.43 -68.11
C GLY A 306 -14.65 68.55 -68.11
N PRO A 307 -14.27 69.81 -67.86
CA PRO A 307 -15.21 70.91 -67.73
C PRO A 307 -15.51 71.57 -69.08
N GLY A 308 -16.78 71.58 -69.50
CA GLY A 308 -17.26 72.49 -70.55
C GLY A 308 -18.36 71.93 -71.45
N GLY A 309 -19.57 72.50 -71.35
CA GLY A 309 -20.62 72.22 -72.32
C GLY A 309 -22.04 72.54 -71.84
N VAL A 310 -22.41 73.82 -71.86
CA VAL A 310 -23.80 74.28 -71.75
C VAL A 310 -24.59 73.87 -73.00
N ARG A 311 -25.76 73.23 -72.80
CA ARG A 311 -27.00 73.20 -73.63
C ARG A 311 -27.87 72.07 -73.05
N GLY A 312 -29.17 72.17 -72.84
CA GLY A 312 -30.22 73.12 -73.18
C GLY A 312 -31.54 72.41 -72.82
N SER A 313 -32.57 73.20 -72.54
CA SER A 313 -33.92 72.83 -72.11
C SER A 313 -34.53 71.54 -72.70
N GLY A 314 -35.28 70.84 -71.86
CA GLY A 314 -36.27 69.83 -72.24
C GLY A 314 -37.13 69.42 -71.04
N THR A 315 -38.28 70.06 -70.90
CA THR A 315 -39.35 69.83 -69.92
C THR A 315 -39.96 68.40 -69.98
N PRO A 316 -40.81 68.01 -69.00
CA PRO A 316 -40.90 66.68 -68.40
C PRO A 316 -41.98 65.78 -69.02
N GLN A 317 -42.05 64.50 -68.63
CA GLN A 317 -43.26 63.70 -68.87
C GLN A 317 -43.59 62.72 -67.74
N ILE A 318 -44.70 63.06 -67.09
CA ILE A 318 -45.61 62.26 -66.27
C ILE A 318 -46.30 61.20 -67.15
N GLY A 319 -46.63 60.03 -66.58
CA GLY A 319 -47.83 59.28 -67.00
C GLY A 319 -47.73 57.76 -66.94
N GLU A 320 -48.53 57.18 -66.02
CA GLU A 320 -49.31 55.93 -66.15
C GLU A 320 -48.53 54.60 -66.28
N GLY A 321 -48.92 53.47 -65.67
CA GLY A 321 -50.18 53.00 -65.12
C GLY A 321 -50.33 51.50 -65.43
N ALA A 322 -51.10 50.77 -64.61
CA ALA A 322 -51.44 49.34 -64.67
C ALA A 322 -50.37 48.36 -64.10
N GLY A 323 -50.65 47.48 -63.14
CA GLY A 323 -51.92 46.92 -62.68
C GLY A 323 -52.04 45.48 -63.17
N GLN A 324 -51.73 44.50 -62.31
CA GLN A 324 -52.38 43.19 -62.38
C GLN A 324 -52.27 42.42 -61.06
N ARG A 325 -53.45 42.03 -60.60
CA ARG A 325 -53.80 41.21 -59.46
C ARG A 325 -54.62 40.06 -60.03
N SER A 326 -54.28 38.83 -59.69
CA SER A 326 -55.14 37.64 -59.70
C SER A 326 -54.28 36.48 -59.19
N ASP A 327 -54.43 35.98 -57.96
CA ASP A 327 -55.49 35.11 -57.42
C ASP A 327 -55.65 33.75 -58.10
N LEU A 328 -55.95 32.77 -57.24
CA LEU A 328 -56.40 31.37 -57.43
C LEU A 328 -55.29 30.30 -57.36
N ALA A 329 -55.46 29.17 -56.66
CA ALA A 329 -56.42 28.72 -55.66
C ALA A 329 -55.90 27.37 -55.12
N GLU A 330 -56.34 27.04 -53.91
CA GLU A 330 -56.25 25.74 -53.27
C GLU A 330 -56.94 24.62 -54.09
N ASP A 331 -56.40 23.41 -53.97
CA ASP A 331 -57.11 22.15 -53.68
C ASP A 331 -55.99 21.15 -53.35
N GLY A 332 -55.89 20.54 -52.15
CA GLY A 332 -56.91 19.74 -51.52
C GLY A 332 -56.65 18.27 -51.85
N ASN A 333 -55.92 17.53 -51.01
CA ASN A 333 -56.23 16.11 -50.85
C ASN A 333 -55.77 15.50 -49.51
N MET A 334 -56.72 14.82 -48.90
CA MET A 334 -56.65 14.07 -47.65
C MET A 334 -56.57 12.56 -47.94
N TYR A 335 -56.03 11.83 -46.96
CA TYR A 335 -56.11 10.39 -46.68
C TYR A 335 -55.28 9.38 -47.49
N GLY A 336 -54.58 8.54 -46.71
CA GLY A 336 -53.84 7.34 -47.10
C GLY A 336 -52.87 6.95 -45.98
#